data_AF-A0A124IIY6-F1
#
_entry.id   AF-A0A124IIY6-F1
#
_cell.length_a   1.000
_cell.length_b   1.000
_cell.length_c   1.000
_cell.angle_alpha   90.00
_cell.angle_beta   90.00
_cell.angle_gamma   90.00
#
_symmetry.space_group_name_H-M   'P 1'
#
loop_
_entity.id
_entity.type
_entity.pdbx_description
1 polymer ?
#
loop_
_entity_poly.entity_id
_entity_poly.type
_entity_poly.pdbx_seq_one_letter_code
_entity_poly.pdbx_strand_id
1 'polypeptide(L)' 'MAGLGVAPHVVERILNHSTGTISGVAAIYNRFRYADEMRAALSLWERRVQALGTEMSQQMDG' A
#
# COMPACT_ATOMS: atom_id res chain seq x y z
N MET A 1 -0.42 -2.30 4.57
CA MET A 1 -0.25 -2.77 3.18
C MET A 1 0.69 -3.96 3.03
N ALA A 2 1.84 -4.03 3.73
CA ALA A 2 2.72 -5.21 3.68
C ALA A 2 2.02 -6.53 4.06
N GLY A 3 1.20 -6.53 5.12
CA GLY A 3 0.36 -7.68 5.48
C GLY A 3 -0.72 -8.07 4.45
N LEU A 4 -0.91 -7.26 3.39
CA LEU A 4 -1.77 -7.56 2.24
C LEU A 4 -0.95 -7.99 1.01
N GLY A 5 0.35 -8.25 1.16
CA GLY A 5 1.23 -8.69 0.08
C GLY A 5 1.73 -7.59 -0.86
N VAL A 6 1.53 -6.31 -0.52
CA VAL A 6 2.02 -5.20 -1.35
C VAL A 6 3.53 -5.04 -1.17
N ALA A 7 4.25 -4.95 -2.29
CA ALA A 7 5.71 -4.80 -2.29
C ALA A 7 6.16 -3.51 -1.55
N PRO A 8 7.24 -3.56 -0.74
CA PRO A 8 7.68 -2.40 0.06
C PRO A 8 7.93 -1.14 -0.77
N HIS A 9 8.56 -1.25 -1.94
CA HIS A 9 8.85 -0.07 -2.78
C HIS A 9 7.58 0.61 -3.33
N VAL A 10 6.48 -0.13 -3.52
CA VAL A 10 5.17 0.44 -3.89
C VAL A 10 4.58 1.18 -2.70
N VAL A 11 4.68 0.61 -1.49
CA VAL A 11 4.26 1.26 -0.24
C VAL A 11 5.03 2.57 -0.01
N GLU A 12 6.35 2.55 -0.12
CA GLU A 12 7.21 3.75 0.01
C GLU A 12 6.83 4.84 -0.99
N ARG A 13 6.50 4.45 -2.23
CA ARG A 13 6.06 5.39 -3.27
C ARG A 13 4.70 6.01 -2.97
N ILE A 14 3.74 5.22 -2.44
CA ILE A 14 2.44 5.73 -1.97
C ILE A 14 2.63 6.74 -0.84
N LEU A 15 3.55 6.45 0.08
CA LEU A 15 3.88 7.34 1.20
C LEU A 15 4.72 8.56 0.78
N ASN A 16 5.10 8.65 -0.49
CA ASN A 16 5.97 9.68 -1.04
C ASN A 16 7.29 9.83 -0.24
N HIS A 17 7.81 8.71 0.26
CA HIS A 17 9.07 8.71 0.99
C HIS A 17 10.23 8.90 0.01
N SER A 18 10.89 10.04 0.08
CA SER A 18 12.11 10.34 -0.69
C SER A 18 13.39 9.84 -0.01
N THR A 19 13.30 9.44 1.26
CA THR A 19 14.40 8.93 2.11
C THR A 19 14.39 7.39 2.24
N GLY A 20 13.47 6.71 1.55
CA GLY A 20 13.17 5.29 1.73
C GLY A 20 14.23 4.32 1.21
N THR A 21 13.93 3.02 1.34
CA THR A 21 14.80 1.83 1.12
C THR A 21 15.54 1.76 -0.22
N ILE A 22 15.12 2.53 -1.23
CA ILE A 22 15.78 2.58 -2.54
C ILE A 22 16.81 3.70 -2.54
N SER A 23 18.10 3.34 -2.52
CA SER A 23 19.22 4.27 -2.47
C SER A 23 20.35 3.86 -3.43
N GLY A 24 21.35 4.75 -3.58
CA GLY A 24 22.53 4.48 -4.39
C GLY A 24 22.21 4.19 -5.85
N VAL A 25 22.86 3.17 -6.43
CA VAL A 25 22.69 2.81 -7.85
C VAL A 25 21.26 2.38 -8.18
N ALA A 26 20.53 1.79 -7.21
CA ALA A 26 19.14 1.41 -7.42
C ALA A 26 18.23 2.62 -7.70
N ALA A 27 18.52 3.77 -7.09
CA ALA A 27 17.78 5.02 -7.33
C ALA A 27 18.03 5.59 -8.75
N ILE A 28 19.17 5.28 -9.38
CA ILE A 28 19.50 5.76 -10.73
C ILE A 28 18.55 5.15 -11.77
N TYR A 29 18.24 3.87 -11.62
CA TYR A 29 17.43 3.10 -12.58
C TYR A 29 15.97 2.97 -12.16
N ASN A 30 15.64 3.10 -10.87
CA ASN A 30 14.24 3.05 -10.40
C ASN A 30 13.50 4.37 -10.62
N ARG A 31 13.20 4.67 -11.89
CA ARG A 31 12.45 5.87 -12.30
C ARG A 31 10.95 5.63 -12.46
N PHE A 32 10.51 4.37 -12.47
CA PHE A 32 9.11 4.02 -12.65
C PHE A 32 8.26 4.50 -11.47
N ARG A 33 7.10 5.08 -11.78
CA ARG A 33 6.16 5.58 -10.78
C ARG A 33 5.35 4.47 -10.11
N TYR A 34 5.28 3.28 -10.70
CA TYR A 34 4.45 2.15 -10.25
C TYR A 34 2.96 2.52 -10.10
N ALA A 35 2.44 3.36 -11.00
CA ALA A 35 1.11 3.93 -10.84
C ALA A 35 -0.02 2.88 -10.81
N ASP A 36 0.13 1.80 -11.59
CA ASP A 36 -0.86 0.73 -11.67
C ASP A 36 -0.81 -0.15 -10.43
N GLU A 37 0.39 -0.49 -9.96
CA GLU A 37 0.59 -1.23 -8.72
C GLU A 37 0.13 -0.43 -7.50
N MET A 38 0.37 0.89 -7.50
CA MET A 38 -0.12 1.80 -6.46
C MET A 38 -1.65 1.83 -6.42
N ARG A 39 -2.33 1.91 -7.59
CA ARG A 39 -3.80 1.82 -7.64
C ARG A 39 -4.29 0.48 -7.10
N ALA A 40 -3.70 -0.62 -7.54
CA ALA A 40 -4.10 -1.96 -7.10
C ALA A 40 -3.92 -2.11 -5.58
N ALA A 41 -2.81 -1.62 -5.02
CA ALA A 41 -2.54 -1.62 -3.59
C ALA A 41 -3.56 -0.78 -2.80
N LEU A 42 -3.90 0.41 -3.29
CA LEU A 42 -4.90 1.27 -2.65
C LEU A 42 -6.30 0.64 -2.69
N SER A 43 -6.71 0.05 -3.82
CA SER A 43 -8.00 -0.66 -3.90
C SER A 43 -8.04 -1.89 -2.98
N LEU A 44 -6.91 -2.59 -2.81
CA LEU A 44 -6.83 -3.71 -1.86
C LEU A 44 -6.94 -3.22 -0.41
N TRP A 45 -6.29 -2.11 -0.08
CA TRP A 45 -6.39 -1.48 1.23
C TRP A 45 -7.81 -0.99 1.54
N GLU A 46 -8.45 -0.32 0.58
CA GLU A 46 -9.84 0.13 0.69
C GLU A 46 -10.78 -1.02 1.06
N ARG A 47 -10.71 -2.15 0.34
CA ARG A 47 -11.51 -3.34 0.65
C ARG A 47 -11.27 -3.86 2.06
N ARG A 48 -10.02 -3.86 2.53
CA ARG A 48 -9.70 -4.29 3.90
C ARG A 48 -10.31 -3.38 4.96
N VAL A 49 -10.25 -2.06 4.75
CA VAL A 49 -10.84 -1.07 5.67
C VAL A 49 -12.37 -1.21 5.71
N GLN A 50 -13.01 -1.40 4.57
CA GLN A 50 -14.47 -1.63 4.51
C GLN A 50 -14.87 -2.90 5.27
N ALA A 51 -14.16 -4.01 5.06
CA ALA A 51 -14.42 -5.27 5.77
C ALA A 51 -14.32 -5.11 7.30
N LEU A 52 -13.32 -4.38 7.80
CA LEU A 52 -13.18 -4.08 9.23
C LEU A 52 -14.37 -3.30 9.79
N GLY A 53 -14.88 -2.32 9.03
CA GLY A 53 -16.06 -1.55 9.43
C GLY A 53 -17.31 -2.44 9.53
N THR A 54 -17.50 -3.35 8.56
CA THR A 54 -18.61 -4.29 8.57
C THR A 54 -18.52 -5.31 9.71
N GLU A 55 -17.34 -5.86 9.98
CA GLU A 55 -17.08 -6.76 11.13
C GLU A 55 -17.44 -6.07 12.46
N MET A 56 -17.06 -4.81 12.62
CA MET A 56 -17.35 -4.04 13.83
C MET A 56 -18.85 -3.76 14.03
N SER A 57 -19.60 -3.47 12.96
CA SER A 57 -21.05 -3.30 13.04
C SER A 57 -21.75 -4.59 13.46
N GLN A 58 -21.37 -5.75 12.91
CA GLN A 58 -21.97 -7.04 13.27
C GLN A 58 -21.73 -7.44 14.73
N GLN A 59 -20.60 -7.04 15.29
CA GLN A 59 -20.25 -7.34 16.68
C GLN A 59 -20.96 -6.42 17.71
N MET A 60 -21.55 -5.31 17.28
CA MET A 60 -22.32 -4.41 18.14
C MET A 60 -23.81 -4.76 18.21
N ASP A 61 -24.31 -5.49 17.20
CA ASP A 61 -25.74 -5.83 17.06
C ASP A 61 -26.10 -7.21 17.66
N GLY A 62 -25.17 -7.88 18.35
CA GLY A 62 -25.36 -9.21 18.97
C GLY A 62 -25.04 -9.23 20.46
#